data_AF-A0A0F9B8V5-F1
#
_entry.id   AF-A0A0F9B8V5-F1
#
_cell.length_a   1.000
_cell.length_b   1.000
_cell.length_c   1.000
_cell.angle_alpha   90.00
_cell.angle_beta   90.00
_cell.angle_gamma   90.00
#
_symmetry.space_group_name_H-M   'P 1'
#
loop_
_entity.id
_entity.type
_entity.pdbx_description
1 polymer ?
#
loop_
_entity_poly.entity_id
_entity_poly.type
_entity_poly.pdbx_seq_one_letter_code
_entity_poly.pdbx_strand_id
1 'polypeptide(L)'
;MRTNRKQLRNKDRIPPSTKARWDWKLRICKYFAKYYPIKTYVVEDVSAKTRKGQRQWNVSFSPLEVGKNWFYSELRKMGEVKLVKGYETKKERDRLGLKKIKNKLSDSWHAHCVDSWCLANMWIGGHTEPDNKNILHLTPLKFRRRQLHMLQSAKGGIRRRHGGTMSEGFKRGSRVRHPEYGICYVGGARKGRISLHNLETGGRLTQYAKPEDCTFLAYCSWRSRRTKG
;
A
#
# COMPACT_ATOMS: atom_id res chain seq x y z
N MET A 1 18.70 4.07 32.11
CA MET A 1 17.38 3.53 32.54
C MET A 1 16.42 3.49 31.34
N ARG A 2 15.93 2.31 30.94
CA ARG A 2 14.88 2.20 29.91
C ARG A 2 13.57 2.72 30.49
N THR A 3 13.09 3.84 29.98
CA THR A 3 11.82 4.45 30.38
C THR A 3 10.68 3.46 30.17
N ASN A 4 9.96 3.18 31.26
CA ASN A 4 8.93 2.15 31.31
C ASN A 4 7.73 2.57 30.45
N ARG A 5 7.11 1.63 29.69
CA ARG A 5 6.02 1.90 28.73
C ARG A 5 4.81 2.65 29.34
N LYS A 6 4.65 2.57 30.67
CA LYS A 6 3.58 3.22 31.46
C LYS A 6 3.75 4.74 31.61
N GLN A 7 4.94 5.31 31.43
CA GLN A 7 5.19 6.76 31.65
C GLN A 7 4.88 7.66 30.44
N LEU A 8 4.44 7.10 29.30
CA LEU A 8 4.19 7.85 28.05
C LEU A 8 2.71 8.23 27.90
N ARG A 9 2.19 8.97 28.88
CA ARG A 9 0.79 9.35 29.08
C ARG A 9 0.40 10.68 28.39
N ASN A 10 1.05 11.06 27.29
CA ASN A 10 0.62 12.24 26.51
C ASN A 10 -0.71 11.94 25.79
N LYS A 11 -1.67 12.87 25.90
CA LYS A 11 -3.03 12.75 25.35
C LYS A 11 -3.08 12.64 23.83
N ASP A 12 -2.02 13.07 23.13
CA ASP A 12 -1.97 13.13 21.66
C ASP A 12 -1.23 11.96 21.00
N ARG A 13 -1.02 10.85 21.72
CA ARG A 13 -0.26 9.72 21.17
C ARG A 13 -1.13 8.80 20.32
N ILE A 14 -0.77 8.67 19.05
CA ILE A 14 -1.37 7.70 18.13
C ILE A 14 -0.67 6.34 18.29
N PRO A 15 -1.43 5.22 18.40
CA PRO A 15 -0.84 3.89 18.42
C PRO A 15 0.02 3.64 17.17
N PRO A 16 1.22 3.02 17.28
CA PRO A 16 2.13 2.83 16.14
C PRO A 16 1.49 2.09 14.95
N SER A 17 0.63 1.12 15.22
CA SER A 17 -0.11 0.36 14.19
C SER A 17 -1.13 1.24 13.46
N THR A 18 -1.86 2.08 14.18
CA THR A 18 -2.77 3.10 13.62
C THR A 18 -2.00 4.11 12.80
N LYS A 19 -0.90 4.65 13.34
CA LYS A 19 -0.06 5.61 12.63
C LYS A 19 0.45 5.04 11.31
N ALA A 20 0.98 3.82 11.31
CA ALA A 20 1.45 3.14 10.09
C ALA A 20 0.35 3.01 9.01
N ARG A 21 -0.91 2.78 9.42
CA ARG A 21 -2.08 2.70 8.52
C ARG A 21 -2.53 4.04 7.94
N TRP A 22 -2.19 5.16 8.54
CA TRP A 22 -2.47 6.49 7.97
C TRP A 22 -1.26 7.06 7.25
N ASP A 23 -0.05 6.77 7.76
CA ASP A 23 1.24 7.10 7.13
C ASP A 23 1.33 6.58 5.69
N TRP A 24 0.82 5.38 5.38
CA TRP A 24 0.88 4.88 4.00
C TRP A 24 0.03 5.74 3.04
N LYS A 25 -1.15 6.20 3.47
CA LYS A 25 -2.00 7.11 2.67
C LYS A 25 -1.33 8.46 2.51
N LEU A 26 -0.74 8.99 3.59
CA LEU A 26 -0.01 10.26 3.57
C LEU A 26 1.21 10.18 2.65
N ARG A 27 1.93 9.06 2.62
CA ARG A 27 3.06 8.83 1.69
C ARG A 27 2.62 8.87 0.24
N ILE A 28 1.44 8.32 -0.09
CA ILE A 28 0.89 8.41 -1.44
C ILE A 28 0.57 9.87 -1.79
N CYS A 29 -0.07 10.61 -0.88
CA CYS A 29 -0.35 12.03 -1.08
C CYS A 29 0.93 12.84 -1.32
N LYS A 30 1.96 12.61 -0.48
CA LYS A 30 3.29 13.22 -0.62
C LYS A 30 3.98 12.84 -1.92
N TYR A 31 3.82 11.60 -2.36
CA TYR A 31 4.39 11.14 -3.63
C TYR A 31 3.74 11.85 -4.81
N PHE A 32 2.40 11.93 -4.85
CA PHE A 32 1.70 12.64 -5.93
C PHE A 32 1.94 14.14 -5.91
N ALA A 33 2.04 14.77 -4.74
CA ALA A 33 2.34 16.19 -4.60
C ALA A 33 3.73 16.59 -5.16
N LYS A 34 4.63 15.63 -5.41
CA LYS A 34 5.90 15.91 -6.11
C LYS A 34 5.74 16.10 -7.61
N TYR A 35 4.69 15.54 -8.20
CA TYR A 35 4.47 15.55 -9.65
C TYR A 35 3.31 16.45 -10.06
N TYR A 36 2.35 16.68 -9.15
CA TYR A 36 1.16 17.47 -9.42
C TYR A 36 1.00 18.57 -8.36
N PRO A 37 0.59 19.79 -8.75
CA PRO A 37 0.34 20.89 -7.82
C PRO A 37 -1.00 20.69 -7.09
N ILE A 38 -1.06 19.70 -6.20
CA ILE A 38 -2.28 19.37 -5.45
C ILE A 38 -2.57 20.48 -4.43
N LYS A 39 -3.70 21.17 -4.60
CA LYS A 39 -4.16 22.24 -3.68
C LYS A 39 -5.18 21.78 -2.65
N THR A 40 -6.03 20.81 -3.02
CA THR A 40 -7.15 20.36 -2.19
C THR A 40 -7.15 18.84 -2.06
N TYR A 41 -7.42 18.35 -0.86
CA TYR A 41 -7.61 16.95 -0.51
C TYR A 41 -9.06 16.74 -0.05
N VAL A 42 -9.84 16.01 -0.83
CA VAL A 42 -11.21 15.64 -0.46
C VAL A 42 -11.18 14.25 0.19
N VAL A 43 -11.69 14.14 1.41
CA VAL A 43 -11.68 12.89 2.18
C VAL A 43 -13.08 12.57 2.66
N GLU A 44 -13.53 11.34 2.41
CA GLU A 44 -14.75 10.84 3.04
C GLU A 44 -14.54 10.68 4.55
N ASP A 45 -15.33 11.41 5.34
CA ASP A 45 -15.27 11.36 6.78
C ASP A 45 -16.12 10.21 7.32
N VAL A 46 -15.47 9.37 8.13
CA VAL A 46 -16.13 8.26 8.83
C VAL A 46 -16.22 8.63 10.29
N SER A 47 -17.44 8.91 10.76
CA SER A 47 -17.76 9.13 12.16
C SER A 47 -18.61 7.96 12.67
N ALA A 48 -18.19 7.27 13.73
CA ALA A 48 -19.05 6.34 14.43
C ALA A 48 -19.78 7.06 15.56
N LYS A 49 -21.08 6.79 15.70
CA LYS A 49 -21.84 7.24 16.86
C LYS A 49 -21.36 6.49 18.11
N THR A 50 -21.06 7.22 19.18
CA THR A 50 -20.87 6.63 20.50
C THR A 50 -22.18 6.02 20.99
N ARG A 51 -22.10 4.84 21.60
CA ARG A 51 -23.27 4.13 22.14
C ARG A 51 -23.23 4.18 23.66
N LYS A 52 -24.32 4.62 24.30
CA LYS A 52 -24.43 4.68 25.77
C LYS A 52 -24.23 3.28 26.36
N GLY A 53 -23.45 3.17 27.43
CA GLY A 53 -23.14 1.88 28.10
C GLY A 53 -22.15 0.96 27.36
N GLN A 54 -21.83 1.22 26.09
CA GLN A 54 -20.97 0.34 25.28
C GLN A 54 -19.51 0.80 25.28
N ARG A 55 -18.84 0.65 26.44
CA ARG A 55 -17.45 1.07 26.64
C ARG A 55 -16.50 0.46 25.60
N GLN A 56 -16.63 -0.83 25.30
CA GLN A 56 -15.73 -1.51 24.35
C GLN A 56 -15.86 -0.93 22.93
N TRP A 57 -17.09 -0.68 22.46
CA TRP A 57 -17.34 -0.02 21.17
C TRP A 57 -16.71 1.37 21.13
N ASN A 58 -17.02 2.22 22.12
CA ASN A 58 -16.53 3.60 22.19
C ASN A 58 -14.99 3.66 22.27
N VAL A 59 -14.36 2.75 23.01
CA VAL A 59 -12.90 2.67 23.14
C VAL A 59 -12.26 2.13 21.84
N SER A 60 -12.86 1.14 21.19
CA SER A 60 -12.32 0.57 19.94
C SER A 60 -12.35 1.55 18.75
N PHE A 61 -13.30 2.50 18.76
CA PHE A 61 -13.39 3.53 17.73
C PHE A 61 -12.39 4.68 17.94
N SER A 62 -12.00 4.96 19.19
CA SER A 62 -11.07 6.05 19.53
C SER A 62 -9.75 6.00 18.74
N PRO A 63 -9.06 4.85 18.56
CA PRO A 63 -7.86 4.78 17.73
C PRO A 63 -8.09 5.17 16.26
N LEU A 64 -9.23 4.82 15.66
CA LEU A 64 -9.53 5.18 14.28
C LEU A 64 -9.76 6.68 14.15
N GLU A 65 -10.54 7.25 15.07
CA GLU A 65 -10.84 8.68 15.14
C GLU A 65 -9.57 9.51 15.36
N VAL A 66 -8.72 9.11 16.32
CA VAL A 66 -7.44 9.75 16.62
C VAL A 66 -6.50 9.69 15.41
N GLY A 67 -6.40 8.53 14.75
CA GLY A 67 -5.57 8.38 13.55
C GLY A 67 -6.08 9.21 12.36
N LYS A 68 -7.39 9.30 12.19
CA LYS A 68 -8.07 10.09 11.16
C LYS A 68 -7.84 11.58 11.37
N ASN A 69 -8.04 12.07 12.60
CA ASN A 69 -7.81 13.48 12.94
C ASN A 69 -6.36 13.89 12.74
N TRP A 70 -5.43 13.02 13.14
CA TRP A 70 -4.01 13.21 12.83
C TRP A 70 -3.76 13.27 11.32
N PHE A 71 -4.33 12.32 10.55
CA PHE A 71 -4.17 12.33 9.09
C PHE A 71 -4.68 13.63 8.46
N TYR A 72 -5.84 14.13 8.89
CA TYR A 72 -6.36 15.43 8.46
C TYR A 72 -5.42 16.57 8.83
N SER A 73 -4.85 16.56 10.04
CA SER A 73 -3.87 17.58 10.45
C SER A 73 -2.62 17.57 9.57
N GLU A 74 -2.16 16.39 9.12
CA GLU A 74 -1.02 16.27 8.22
C GLU A 74 -1.36 16.73 6.80
N LEU A 75 -2.56 16.41 6.29
CA LEU A 75 -3.01 16.89 4.99
C LEU A 75 -3.17 18.42 4.97
N ARG A 76 -3.67 19.02 6.05
CA ARG A 76 -3.81 20.48 6.17
C ARG A 76 -2.48 21.24 6.07
N LYS A 77 -1.36 20.59 6.39
CA LYS A 77 -0.01 21.16 6.19
C LYS A 77 0.40 21.19 4.71
N MET A 78 -0.27 20.41 3.87
CA MET A 78 0.05 20.26 2.45
C MET A 78 -0.95 20.99 1.54
N GLY A 79 -2.18 21.21 2.00
CA GLY A 79 -3.22 21.88 1.23
C GLY A 79 -4.56 21.92 1.97
N GLU A 80 -5.58 22.41 1.29
CA GLU A 80 -6.92 22.49 1.84
C GLU A 80 -7.53 21.10 2.03
N VAL A 81 -8.22 20.84 3.13
CA VAL A 81 -8.89 19.56 3.39
C VAL A 81 -10.39 19.74 3.42
N LYS A 82 -11.10 19.05 2.53
CA LYS A 82 -12.57 18.99 2.49
C LYS A 82 -13.04 17.64 2.99
N LEU A 83 -13.98 17.67 3.93
CA LEU A 83 -14.57 16.47 4.50
C LEU A 83 -15.96 16.28 3.90
N VAL A 84 -16.21 15.09 3.36
CA VAL A 84 -17.49 14.71 2.74
C VAL A 84 -18.08 13.55 3.51
N LYS A 85 -19.37 13.59 3.81
CA LYS A 85 -20.05 12.47 4.49
C LYS A 85 -20.37 11.38 3.48
N GLY A 86 -20.32 10.12 3.90
CA GLY A 86 -20.56 8.99 2.97
C GLY A 86 -21.91 8.98 2.25
N TYR A 87 -22.96 9.62 2.81
CA TYR A 87 -24.23 9.77 2.10
C TYR A 87 -24.18 10.80 0.96
N GLU A 88 -23.29 11.79 1.05
CA GLU A 88 -23.08 12.79 0.00
C GLU A 88 -22.36 12.16 -1.18
N THR A 89 -21.31 11.36 -0.92
CA THR A 89 -20.64 10.53 -1.93
C THR A 89 -21.64 9.62 -2.64
N LYS A 90 -22.55 8.99 -1.88
CA LYS A 90 -23.61 8.14 -2.46
C LYS A 90 -24.54 8.93 -3.36
N LYS A 91 -25.03 10.10 -2.92
CA LYS A 91 -25.94 10.95 -3.70
C LYS A 91 -25.31 11.37 -5.01
N GLU A 92 -24.04 11.80 -4.96
CA GLU A 92 -23.31 12.19 -6.17
C GLU A 92 -23.13 11.02 -7.14
N ARG A 93 -22.74 9.87 -6.61
CA ARG A 93 -22.59 8.66 -7.40
C ARG A 93 -23.89 8.24 -8.08
N ASP A 94 -25.02 8.36 -7.39
CA ASP A 94 -26.34 8.05 -7.95
C ASP A 94 -26.76 9.10 -9.00
N ARG A 95 -26.45 10.40 -8.79
CA ARG A 95 -26.64 11.50 -9.77
C ARG A 95 -25.89 11.24 -11.08
N LEU A 96 -24.66 10.73 -10.99
CA LEU A 96 -23.81 10.43 -12.14
C LEU A 96 -24.06 9.03 -12.76
N GLY A 97 -25.03 8.27 -12.24
CA GLY A 97 -25.32 6.92 -12.74
C GLY A 97 -24.22 5.87 -12.47
N LEU A 98 -23.27 6.16 -11.60
CA LEU A 98 -22.10 5.31 -11.36
C LEU A 98 -22.41 4.20 -10.35
N LYS A 99 -22.67 2.98 -10.81
CA LYS A 99 -22.99 1.87 -9.90
C LYS A 99 -21.74 1.35 -9.19
N LYS A 100 -21.76 1.34 -7.86
CA LYS A 100 -20.69 0.73 -7.03
C LYS A 100 -20.93 -0.77 -6.91
N ILE A 101 -19.89 -1.56 -7.14
CA ILE A 101 -19.93 -3.01 -6.98
C ILE A 101 -19.60 -3.37 -5.52
N LYS A 102 -20.39 -4.26 -4.91
CA LYS A 102 -20.17 -4.72 -3.53
C LYS A 102 -19.03 -5.74 -3.40
N ASN A 103 -18.68 -6.43 -4.49
CA ASN A 103 -17.62 -7.42 -4.51
C ASN A 103 -16.24 -6.76 -4.34
N LYS A 104 -15.71 -6.79 -3.12
CA LYS A 104 -14.41 -6.20 -2.76
C LYS A 104 -13.20 -6.95 -3.31
N LEU A 105 -13.38 -8.15 -3.85
CA LEU A 105 -12.31 -8.92 -4.49
C LEU A 105 -12.25 -8.65 -6.01
N SER A 106 -13.21 -7.88 -6.55
CA SER A 106 -13.20 -7.50 -7.95
C SER A 106 -12.11 -6.47 -8.22
N ASP A 107 -11.29 -6.70 -9.23
CA ASP A 107 -10.29 -5.75 -9.71
C ASP A 107 -10.90 -4.57 -10.51
N SER A 108 -12.22 -4.37 -10.46
CA SER A 108 -12.96 -3.35 -11.22
C SER A 108 -12.85 -1.95 -10.60
N TRP A 109 -12.85 -0.93 -11.47
CA TRP A 109 -12.90 0.48 -11.09
C TRP A 109 -14.09 0.80 -10.20
N HIS A 110 -15.24 0.19 -10.50
CA HIS A 110 -16.48 0.35 -9.76
C HIS A 110 -16.45 -0.22 -8.33
N ALA A 111 -15.49 -1.08 -8.01
CA ALA A 111 -15.32 -1.62 -6.66
C ALA A 111 -14.44 -0.73 -5.76
N HIS A 112 -13.43 -0.06 -6.35
CA HIS A 112 -12.34 0.56 -5.59
C HIS A 112 -12.12 2.05 -5.83
N CYS A 113 -12.38 2.54 -7.05
CA CYS A 113 -11.99 3.89 -7.45
C CYS A 113 -13.20 4.85 -7.59
N VAL A 114 -14.40 4.31 -7.82
CA VAL A 114 -15.62 5.11 -8.06
C VAL A 114 -15.85 6.19 -7.01
N ASP A 115 -15.73 5.85 -5.73
CA ASP A 115 -15.98 6.82 -4.66
C ASP A 115 -14.90 7.92 -4.65
N SER A 116 -13.63 7.57 -4.88
CA SER A 116 -12.54 8.55 -4.91
C SER A 116 -12.66 9.50 -6.09
N TRP A 117 -13.08 8.99 -7.25
CA TRP A 117 -13.35 9.83 -8.42
C TRP A 117 -14.56 10.75 -8.18
N CYS A 118 -15.66 10.25 -7.60
CA CYS A 118 -16.80 11.08 -7.24
C CYS A 118 -16.39 12.20 -6.28
N LEU A 119 -15.62 11.89 -5.23
CA LEU A 119 -15.13 12.90 -4.27
C LEU A 119 -14.30 13.99 -4.95
N ALA A 120 -13.43 13.63 -5.89
CA ALA A 120 -12.66 14.61 -6.66
C ALA A 120 -13.58 15.46 -7.56
N ASN A 121 -14.52 14.82 -8.26
CA ASN A 121 -15.45 15.51 -9.15
C ASN A 121 -16.43 16.45 -8.41
N MET A 122 -16.81 16.14 -7.17
CA MET A 122 -17.63 17.04 -6.34
C MET A 122 -16.94 18.39 -6.09
N TRP A 123 -15.61 18.44 -6.12
CA TRP A 123 -14.85 19.66 -5.86
C TRP A 123 -14.36 20.35 -7.14
N ILE A 124 -13.90 19.58 -8.13
CA ILE A 124 -13.45 20.13 -9.42
C ILE A 124 -14.65 20.51 -10.31
N GLY A 125 -15.72 19.71 -10.28
CA GLY A 125 -16.88 19.86 -11.14
C GLY A 125 -16.59 19.56 -12.61
N GLY A 126 -17.61 19.74 -13.46
CA GLY A 126 -17.45 19.72 -14.92
C GLY A 126 -17.43 18.34 -15.58
N HIS A 127 -17.27 17.24 -14.83
CA HIS A 127 -17.30 15.89 -15.42
C HIS A 127 -18.64 15.18 -15.19
N THR A 128 -19.15 14.58 -16.25
CA THR A 128 -20.34 13.70 -16.23
C THR A 128 -19.96 12.23 -16.14
N GLU A 129 -18.76 11.86 -16.61
CA GLU A 129 -18.24 10.50 -16.55
C GLU A 129 -16.71 10.44 -16.39
N PRO A 130 -16.15 9.31 -15.91
CA PRO A 130 -14.70 9.11 -15.86
C PRO A 130 -14.10 8.91 -17.25
N ASP A 131 -13.07 9.70 -17.55
CA ASP A 131 -12.24 9.64 -18.75
C ASP A 131 -11.35 8.38 -18.82
N ASN A 132 -10.88 7.90 -17.67
CA ASN A 132 -10.03 6.73 -17.56
C ASN A 132 -10.44 5.82 -16.40
N LYS A 133 -10.85 4.60 -16.75
CA LYS A 133 -11.23 3.56 -15.77
C LYS A 133 -10.12 2.53 -15.55
N ASN A 134 -9.02 2.58 -16.30
CA ASN A 134 -7.93 1.62 -16.15
C ASN A 134 -7.32 1.70 -14.75
N ILE A 135 -7.05 0.54 -14.15
CA ILE A 135 -6.45 0.45 -12.82
C ILE A 135 -5.03 -0.09 -12.93
N LEU A 136 -4.12 0.56 -12.21
CA LEU A 136 -2.78 0.05 -11.94
C LEU A 136 -2.73 -0.54 -10.53
N HIS A 137 -2.63 -1.86 -10.45
CA HIS A 137 -2.47 -2.60 -9.20
C HIS A 137 -1.01 -2.60 -8.77
N LEU A 138 -0.69 -2.04 -7.60
CA LEU A 138 0.66 -2.05 -7.03
C LEU A 138 0.71 -3.00 -5.84
N THR A 139 1.46 -4.10 -5.97
CA THR A 139 1.64 -5.08 -4.89
C THR A 139 3.07 -5.02 -4.37
N PRO A 140 3.30 -4.74 -3.07
CA PRO A 140 4.64 -4.74 -2.50
C PRO A 140 5.22 -6.15 -2.47
N LEU A 141 6.49 -6.26 -2.85
CA LEU A 141 7.24 -7.51 -2.82
C LEU A 141 7.59 -7.86 -1.37
N LYS A 142 7.22 -9.06 -0.93
CA LYS A 142 7.46 -9.54 0.44
C LYS A 142 8.67 -10.46 0.48
N PHE A 143 9.83 -9.89 0.81
CA PHE A 143 11.05 -10.67 1.01
C PHE A 143 11.25 -11.05 2.47
N ARG A 144 11.76 -12.26 2.71
CA ARG A 144 12.14 -12.70 4.06
C ARG A 144 13.32 -11.86 4.55
N ARG A 145 13.17 -11.28 5.75
CA ARG A 145 14.23 -10.52 6.41
C ARG A 145 15.42 -11.42 6.73
N ARG A 146 16.61 -10.83 6.81
CA ARG A 146 17.83 -11.56 7.16
C ARG A 146 17.73 -12.05 8.61
N GLN A 147 18.01 -13.33 8.78
CA GLN A 147 18.16 -14.01 10.06
C GLN A 147 19.53 -14.69 10.06
N LEU A 148 20.45 -14.18 10.88
CA LEU A 148 21.83 -14.70 10.95
C LEU A 148 21.87 -16.11 11.55
N HIS A 149 21.04 -16.35 12.56
CA HIS A 149 20.89 -17.66 13.20
C HIS A 149 19.41 -18.04 13.22
N MET A 150 19.05 -19.08 12.48
CA MET A 150 17.71 -19.68 12.57
C MET A 150 17.43 -20.13 14.01
N LEU A 151 16.19 -19.97 14.47
CA LEU A 151 15.78 -20.36 15.82
C LEU A 151 15.99 -21.86 16.06
N GLN A 152 15.61 -22.67 15.07
CA GLN A 152 15.82 -24.11 15.05
C GLN A 152 17.14 -24.43 14.35
N SER A 153 17.97 -25.28 14.95
CA SER A 153 19.18 -25.82 14.34
C SER A 153 18.83 -26.87 13.27
N ALA A 154 19.70 -27.02 12.29
CA ALA A 154 19.63 -28.15 11.36
C ALA A 154 20.25 -29.40 12.00
N LYS A 155 20.14 -30.55 11.31
CA LYS A 155 20.88 -31.77 11.66
C LYS A 155 22.36 -31.43 11.87
N GLY A 156 22.91 -31.83 13.03
CA GLY A 156 24.28 -31.48 13.46
C GLY A 156 24.41 -30.19 14.28
N GLY A 157 23.31 -29.60 14.77
CA GLY A 157 23.36 -28.43 15.68
C GLY A 157 23.63 -27.08 14.99
N ILE A 158 23.91 -27.08 13.69
CA ILE A 158 24.28 -25.88 12.94
C ILE A 158 23.04 -25.02 12.66
N ARG A 159 23.05 -23.77 13.13
CA ARG A 159 22.04 -22.76 12.80
C ARG A 159 22.38 -22.07 11.48
N ARG A 160 21.62 -22.40 10.44
CA ARG A 160 21.81 -21.83 9.10
C ARG A 160 21.50 -20.33 9.08
N ARG A 161 22.20 -19.59 8.22
CA ARG A 161 21.83 -18.22 7.84
C ARG A 161 20.63 -18.28 6.89
N HIS A 162 19.68 -17.38 7.05
CA HIS A 162 18.48 -17.33 6.21
C HIS A 162 18.09 -15.89 5.84
N GLY A 163 17.42 -15.74 4.70
CA GLY A 163 17.01 -14.43 4.20
C GLY A 163 18.19 -13.59 3.70
N GLY A 164 17.95 -12.29 3.51
CA GLY A 164 18.90 -11.37 2.90
C GLY A 164 18.26 -10.54 1.79
N THR A 165 18.89 -9.43 1.46
CA THR A 165 18.40 -8.50 0.43
C THR A 165 19.15 -8.63 -0.88
N MET A 166 20.29 -9.33 -0.91
CA MET A 166 21.11 -9.54 -2.11
C MET A 166 20.98 -10.98 -2.61
N SER A 167 21.19 -11.19 -3.90
CA SER A 167 21.06 -12.47 -4.60
C SER A 167 21.99 -12.42 -5.82
N GLU A 168 23.19 -12.99 -5.68
CA GLU A 168 24.25 -12.99 -6.69
C GLU A 168 24.46 -11.62 -7.35
N GLY A 169 24.83 -10.60 -6.55
CA GLY A 169 25.03 -9.23 -7.05
C GLY A 169 23.76 -8.39 -7.20
N PHE A 170 22.58 -9.00 -7.34
CA PHE A 170 21.32 -8.26 -7.46
C PHE A 170 20.63 -8.05 -6.12
N LYS A 171 20.09 -6.86 -5.88
CA LYS A 171 19.15 -6.64 -4.78
C LYS A 171 17.82 -7.33 -5.11
N ARG A 172 17.22 -8.09 -4.20
CA ARG A 172 15.91 -8.73 -4.41
C ARG A 172 14.85 -7.68 -4.75
N GLY A 173 14.07 -7.92 -5.80
CA GLY A 173 13.18 -6.94 -6.43
C GLY A 173 13.83 -6.10 -7.52
N SER A 174 15.11 -6.33 -7.84
CA SER A 174 15.72 -5.78 -9.06
C SER A 174 14.97 -6.30 -10.27
N ARG A 175 14.54 -5.38 -11.13
CA ARG A 175 14.05 -5.68 -12.47
C ARG A 175 15.23 -5.93 -13.37
N VAL A 176 15.18 -7.04 -14.09
CA VAL A 176 16.22 -7.47 -15.02
C VAL A 176 15.59 -7.85 -16.35
N ARG A 177 16.35 -7.69 -17.43
CA ARG A 177 16.05 -8.28 -18.73
C ARG A 177 16.82 -9.58 -18.87
N HIS A 178 16.12 -10.66 -19.19
CA HIS A 178 16.68 -11.97 -19.49
C HIS A 178 16.30 -12.34 -20.93
N PRO A 179 17.21 -12.95 -21.73
CA PRO A 179 16.94 -13.30 -23.12
C PRO A 179 15.68 -14.16 -23.31
N GLU A 180 15.51 -15.19 -22.49
CA GLU A 180 14.37 -16.13 -22.58
C GLU A 180 13.07 -15.62 -21.95
N TYR A 181 13.16 -14.90 -20.82
CA TYR A 181 12.01 -14.56 -19.98
C TYR A 181 11.57 -13.10 -20.10
N GLY A 182 12.25 -12.32 -20.95
CA GLY A 182 12.01 -10.90 -21.09
C GLY A 182 12.27 -10.13 -19.79
N ILE A 183 11.38 -9.20 -19.45
CA ILE A 183 11.51 -8.36 -18.25
C ILE A 183 10.87 -9.06 -17.04
N CYS A 184 11.69 -9.33 -16.03
CA CYS A 184 11.29 -10.03 -14.81
C CYS A 184 11.93 -9.39 -13.57
N TYR A 185 11.62 -9.89 -12.37
CA TYR A 185 12.30 -9.46 -11.14
C TYR A 185 13.01 -10.61 -10.41
N VAL A 186 14.12 -10.27 -9.75
CA VAL A 186 14.94 -11.19 -8.96
C VAL A 186 14.29 -11.46 -7.61
N GLY A 187 13.95 -12.72 -7.32
CA GLY A 187 13.32 -13.13 -6.06
C GLY A 187 14.30 -13.62 -4.98
N GLY A 188 15.36 -14.28 -5.39
CA GLY A 188 16.32 -14.92 -4.50
C GLY A 188 17.47 -15.58 -5.27
N ALA A 189 18.35 -16.26 -4.54
CA ALA A 189 19.46 -16.99 -5.11
C ALA A 189 19.67 -18.33 -4.41
N ARG A 190 20.21 -19.31 -5.14
CA ARG A 190 20.66 -20.60 -4.61
C ARG A 190 21.77 -21.14 -5.52
N LYS A 191 22.91 -21.51 -4.91
CA LYS A 191 24.04 -22.17 -5.60
C LYS A 191 24.51 -21.40 -6.86
N GLY A 192 24.72 -20.09 -6.76
CA GLY A 192 25.20 -19.28 -7.89
C GLY A 192 24.15 -19.00 -8.98
N ARG A 193 22.88 -19.38 -8.76
CA ARG A 193 21.76 -19.10 -9.66
C ARG A 193 20.75 -18.19 -8.99
N ILE A 194 20.04 -17.40 -9.78
CA ILE A 194 18.98 -16.50 -9.32
C ILE A 194 17.60 -17.01 -9.73
N SER A 195 16.60 -16.72 -8.90
CA SER A 195 15.20 -16.97 -9.25
C SER A 195 14.58 -15.74 -9.88
N LEU A 196 13.97 -15.93 -11.05
CA LEU A 196 13.28 -14.89 -11.80
C LEU A 196 11.77 -15.07 -11.66
N HIS A 197 11.05 -13.95 -11.56
CA HIS A 197 9.62 -13.92 -11.34
C HIS A 197 8.93 -12.94 -12.28
N ASN A 198 7.71 -13.31 -12.70
CA ASN A 198 6.86 -12.50 -13.54
C ASN A 198 6.47 -11.19 -12.82
N LEU A 199 6.58 -10.05 -13.52
CA LEU A 199 6.31 -8.72 -12.98
C LEU A 199 4.84 -8.43 -12.65
N GLU A 200 3.91 -9.17 -13.22
CA GLU A 200 2.48 -8.97 -13.01
C GLU A 200 1.94 -9.95 -11.98
N THR A 201 2.16 -11.24 -12.19
CA THR A 201 1.58 -12.32 -11.34
C THR A 201 2.41 -12.58 -10.08
N GLY A 202 3.73 -12.32 -10.15
CA GLY A 202 4.67 -12.74 -9.11
C GLY A 202 5.04 -14.23 -9.17
N GLY A 203 4.46 -14.98 -10.12
CA GLY A 203 4.79 -16.38 -10.38
C GLY A 203 6.27 -16.55 -10.71
N ARG A 204 6.86 -17.64 -10.24
CA ARG A 204 8.27 -17.95 -10.47
C ARG A 204 8.44 -18.51 -11.88
N LEU A 205 9.29 -17.87 -12.68
CA LEU A 205 9.60 -18.28 -14.06
C LEU A 205 10.70 -19.34 -14.06
N THR A 206 11.77 -19.10 -13.31
CA THR A 206 12.88 -20.05 -13.15
C THR A 206 13.59 -19.88 -11.81
N GLN A 207 14.39 -20.88 -11.44
CA GLN A 207 15.32 -20.85 -10.29
C GLN A 207 16.78 -21.00 -10.70
N TYR A 208 17.03 -21.16 -12.00
CA TYR A 208 18.33 -21.58 -12.53
C TYR A 208 18.94 -20.54 -13.47
N ALA A 209 18.37 -19.33 -13.53
CA ALA A 209 18.93 -18.25 -14.33
C ALA A 209 20.34 -17.92 -13.85
N LYS A 210 21.25 -17.77 -14.81
CA LYS A 210 22.61 -17.33 -14.52
C LYS A 210 22.58 -15.80 -14.33
N PRO A 211 23.22 -15.26 -13.27
CA PRO A 211 23.31 -13.82 -13.06
C PRO A 211 23.87 -13.06 -14.26
N GLU A 212 24.79 -13.69 -14.99
CA GLU A 212 25.51 -13.11 -16.13
C GLU A 212 24.59 -12.89 -17.34
N ASP A 213 23.53 -13.70 -17.47
CA ASP A 213 22.53 -13.58 -18.54
C ASP A 213 21.52 -12.45 -18.26
N CYS A 214 21.58 -11.82 -17.08
CA CYS A 214 20.62 -10.80 -16.65
C CYS A 214 21.20 -9.39 -16.75
N THR A 215 20.56 -8.53 -17.54
CA THR A 215 20.87 -7.09 -17.54
C THR A 215 20.02 -6.36 -16.50
N PHE A 216 20.66 -5.65 -15.56
CA PHE A 216 19.95 -4.80 -14.60
C PHE A 216 19.23 -3.65 -15.29
N LEU A 217 17.98 -3.38 -14.87
CA LEU A 217 17.21 -2.24 -15.37
C LEU A 217 16.95 -1.21 -14.27
N ALA A 218 16.35 -1.65 -13.16
CA ALA A 218 15.98 -0.77 -12.05
C ALA A 218 15.69 -1.59 -10.79
N TYR A 219 15.82 -0.97 -9.62
CA TYR A 219 15.31 -1.55 -8.39
C TYR A 219 13.85 -1.12 -8.16
N CYS A 220 12.95 -2.09 -7.93
CA CYS A 220 11.56 -1.80 -7.58
C CYS A 220 11.04 -2.76 -6.52
N SER A 221 10.61 -2.24 -5.37
CA SER A 221 10.01 -3.05 -4.30
C SER A 221 8.55 -3.42 -4.53
N TRP A 222 8.06 -3.24 -5.76
CA TRP A 222 6.66 -3.42 -6.14
C TRP A 222 6.55 -4.18 -7.45
N ARG A 223 5.59 -5.08 -7.52
CA ARG A 223 5.08 -5.64 -8.77
C ARG A 223 3.84 -4.86 -9.20
N SER A 224 3.61 -4.77 -10.49
CA SER A 224 2.52 -3.95 -11.05
C SER A 224 1.76 -4.73 -12.11
N ARG A 225 0.44 -4.68 -12.05
CA ARG A 225 -0.46 -5.28 -13.05
C ARG A 225 -1.49 -4.24 -13.48
N ARG A 226 -1.77 -4.14 -14.77
CA ARG A 226 -2.83 -3.25 -15.29
C ARG A 226 -4.09 -4.06 -15.56
N THR A 227 -5.24 -3.47 -15.25
CA THR A 227 -6.55 -4.01 -15.64
C THR A 227 -7.33 -2.93 -16.39
N LYS A 228 -7.97 -3.32 -17.50
CA LYS A 228 -8.93 -2.44 -18.18
C LYS A 228 -10.17 -2.33 -17.30
N GLY A 229 -10.64 -1.10 -17.12
CA GLY A 229 -11.77 -0.77 -16.25
C GLY A 229 -13.11 -0.83 -16.95
#